data_AF-R6AK88-F1
#
_entry.id   AF-R6AK88-F1
#
_cell.length_a   1.000
_cell.length_b   1.000
_cell.length_c   1.000
_cell.angle_alpha   90.00
_cell.angle_beta   90.00
_cell.angle_gamma   90.00
#
_symmetry.space_group_name_H-M   'P 1'
#
loop_
_entity.id
_entity.type
_entity.pdbx_description
1 polymer ?
#
loop_
_entity_poly.entity_id
_entity_poly.type
_entity_poly.pdbx_seq_one_letter_code
_entity_poly.pdbx_strand_id
1 'polypeptide(L)'
;MKALAADGSIQESTRFSDDSWSPLLPNSFGKSVYTHFIEQPIPHFTNPQWLPLFKESGVKFHGSTYDIEKQTLRYKNGYATFFLRIAYPWKDQDFSQVIYHVRMDVPNKKVQTLSMTEYDFDGKIKNHGRGSTERAPILPDTPMDQVHRYIKGEVDAGRLK
;
A
#
# COMPACT_ATOMS: atom_id res chain seq x y z
N MET A 1 28.71 -8.70 -14.29
CA MET A 1 30.01 -9.34 -14.62
C MET A 1 30.14 -9.25 -16.14
N LYS A 2 31.20 -8.63 -16.68
CA LYS A 2 31.39 -8.50 -18.14
C LYS A 2 32.02 -9.80 -18.67
N ALA A 3 31.45 -10.40 -19.70
CA ALA A 3 32.03 -11.55 -20.39
C ALA A 3 32.64 -11.10 -21.72
N LEU A 4 33.83 -11.61 -22.04
CA LEU A 4 34.46 -11.41 -23.35
C LEU A 4 33.90 -12.42 -24.35
N ALA A 5 33.58 -11.95 -25.56
CA ALA A 5 33.30 -12.83 -26.69
C ALA A 5 34.62 -13.37 -27.28
N ALA A 6 34.51 -14.46 -28.04
CA ALA A 6 35.67 -15.17 -28.61
C ALA A 6 36.49 -14.36 -29.64
N ASP A 7 35.98 -13.22 -30.12
CA ASP A 7 36.66 -12.29 -31.02
C ASP A 7 37.33 -11.10 -30.30
N GLY A 8 37.33 -11.10 -28.96
CA GLY A 8 37.95 -10.05 -28.15
C GLY A 8 37.10 -8.78 -27.99
N SER A 9 35.89 -8.73 -28.56
CA SER A 9 34.97 -7.62 -28.33
C SER A 9 34.21 -7.75 -27.00
N ILE A 10 33.95 -6.62 -26.34
CA ILE A 10 33.12 -6.56 -25.14
C ILE A 10 31.66 -6.45 -25.62
N GLN A 11 30.89 -7.53 -25.49
CA GLN A 11 29.45 -7.44 -25.65
C GLN A 11 28.84 -6.84 -24.38
N GLU A 12 28.35 -5.61 -24.48
CA GLU A 12 27.39 -5.09 -23.50
C GLU A 12 26.05 -5.77 -23.75
N SER A 13 25.72 -6.77 -22.93
CA SER A 13 24.35 -7.29 -22.89
C SER A 13 23.47 -6.31 -22.12
N THR A 14 23.03 -5.24 -22.77
CA THR A 14 21.89 -4.43 -22.30
C THR A 14 20.60 -5.09 -22.74
N ARG A 15 20.30 -6.23 -22.10
CA ARG A 15 18.92 -6.65 -21.91
C ARG A 15 18.66 -6.72 -20.42
N PHE A 16 18.30 -5.56 -19.87
CA PHE A 16 17.38 -5.56 -18.75
C PHE A 16 16.00 -5.72 -19.39
N SER A 17 15.45 -6.94 -19.36
CA SER A 17 14.02 -7.11 -19.60
C SER A 17 13.29 -6.59 -18.36
N ASP A 18 12.31 -5.71 -18.57
CA ASP A 18 11.44 -5.14 -17.54
C ASP A 18 10.59 -6.19 -16.77
N ASP A 19 10.70 -7.48 -17.13
CA ASP A 19 9.89 -8.57 -16.58
C ASP A 19 10.64 -9.58 -15.70
N SER A 20 11.94 -9.39 -15.45
CA SER A 20 12.74 -10.36 -14.70
C SER A 20 13.14 -9.85 -13.32
N TRP A 21 12.27 -10.12 -12.35
CA TRP A 21 12.60 -10.12 -10.92
C TRP A 21 13.90 -10.89 -10.69
N SER A 22 14.89 -10.28 -10.04
CA SER A 22 16.05 -11.03 -9.54
C SER A 22 15.56 -12.04 -8.50
N PRO A 23 15.81 -13.35 -8.66
CA PRO A 23 15.41 -14.33 -7.66
C PRO A 23 16.16 -14.04 -6.35
N LEU A 24 15.42 -14.02 -5.25
CA LEU A 24 15.98 -13.87 -3.90
C LEU A 24 16.88 -15.09 -3.63
N LEU A 25 18.19 -14.86 -3.63
CA LEU A 25 19.16 -15.89 -3.26
C LEU A 25 19.03 -16.17 -1.75
N PRO A 26 18.85 -17.43 -1.33
CA PRO A 26 18.92 -17.80 0.08
C PRO A 26 20.23 -17.27 0.68
N ASN A 27 20.13 -16.59 1.84
CA ASN A 27 21.25 -16.01 2.62
C ASN A 27 21.74 -14.59 2.23
N SER A 28 20.96 -13.80 1.49
CA SER A 28 21.28 -12.38 1.29
C SER A 28 20.87 -11.53 2.52
N PHE A 29 21.77 -11.46 3.51
CA PHE A 29 21.55 -10.77 4.79
C PHE A 29 21.85 -9.26 4.69
N GLY A 30 20.85 -8.43 5.03
CA GLY A 30 21.05 -7.10 5.62
C GLY A 30 20.84 -5.90 4.71
N LYS A 31 21.66 -5.72 3.66
CA LYS A 31 21.81 -4.39 3.05
C LYS A 31 20.71 -4.00 2.04
N SER A 32 20.09 -4.96 1.37
CA SER A 32 18.99 -4.73 0.42
C SER A 32 17.61 -4.65 1.09
N VAL A 33 17.47 -5.27 2.27
CA VAL A 33 16.28 -5.18 3.14
C VAL A 33 16.17 -3.77 3.74
N TYR A 34 17.31 -3.12 4.00
CA TYR A 34 17.42 -1.88 4.76
C TYR A 34 16.75 -0.66 4.09
N THR A 35 16.68 -0.60 2.76
CA THR A 35 16.07 0.54 2.04
C THR A 35 14.63 0.26 1.60
N HIS A 36 14.23 -1.02 1.53
CA HIS A 36 12.88 -1.42 1.07
C HIS A 36 11.89 -1.66 2.21
N PHE A 37 12.36 -2.05 3.40
CA PHE A 37 11.49 -2.37 4.55
C PHE A 37 11.56 -1.36 5.72
N ILE A 38 12.56 -0.48 5.78
CA ILE A 38 12.76 0.41 6.95
C ILE A 38 12.08 1.77 6.79
N GLU A 39 11.86 2.25 5.57
CA GLU A 39 11.19 3.56 5.38
C GLU A 39 9.70 3.54 5.77
N GLN A 40 9.03 2.39 5.62
CA GLN A 40 7.59 2.30 5.82
C GLN A 40 7.22 1.08 6.66
N PRO A 41 6.52 1.27 7.78
CA PRO A 41 6.24 0.18 8.71
C PRO A 41 5.34 -0.87 8.05
N ILE A 42 5.67 -2.14 8.28
CA ILE A 42 4.71 -3.22 8.11
C ILE A 42 3.56 -2.97 9.11
N PRO A 43 2.29 -3.09 8.70
CA PRO A 43 1.16 -2.92 9.60
C PRO A 43 1.23 -3.95 10.75
N HIS A 44 1.46 -3.46 11.95
CA HIS A 44 1.37 -4.23 13.20
C HIS A 44 0.35 -3.56 14.10
N PHE A 45 -0.75 -4.25 14.36
CA PHE A 45 -1.86 -3.72 15.16
C PHE A 45 -2.05 -4.54 16.43
N THR A 46 -2.20 -3.85 17.55
CA THR A 46 -2.64 -4.46 18.81
C THR A 46 -4.12 -4.11 18.98
N ASN A 47 -5.03 -5.08 18.82
CA ASN A 47 -6.49 -4.88 18.90
C ASN A 47 -7.03 -3.77 17.96
N PRO A 48 -6.88 -3.94 16.63
CA PRO A 48 -7.27 -2.90 15.68
C PRO A 48 -8.76 -2.58 15.71
N GLN A 49 -9.09 -1.31 15.54
CA GLN A 49 -10.48 -0.83 15.38
C GLN A 49 -10.72 -0.40 13.94
N TRP A 50 -11.15 -1.37 13.13
CA TRP A 50 -11.50 -1.15 11.73
C TRP A 50 -12.88 -0.50 11.61
N LEU A 51 -12.92 0.67 10.97
CA LEU A 51 -14.15 1.37 10.62
C LEU A 51 -14.43 1.19 9.13
N PRO A 52 -15.47 0.44 8.73
CA PRO A 52 -15.85 0.32 7.33
C PRO A 52 -16.46 1.62 6.83
N LEU A 53 -15.90 2.17 5.75
CA LEU A 53 -16.35 3.42 5.14
C LEU A 53 -16.98 3.23 3.77
N PHE A 54 -16.64 2.15 3.07
CA PHE A 54 -17.25 1.80 1.79
C PHE A 54 -17.35 0.28 1.65
N LYS A 55 -18.41 -0.18 1.00
CA LYS A 55 -18.61 -1.58 0.63
C LYS A 55 -18.90 -1.66 -0.85
N GLU A 56 -18.10 -2.45 -1.56
CA GLU A 56 -18.21 -2.63 -3.01
C GLU A 56 -19.48 -3.41 -3.35
N SER A 57 -20.27 -2.85 -4.26
CA SER A 57 -21.51 -3.45 -4.75
C SER A 57 -21.33 -4.15 -6.09
N GLY A 58 -20.26 -3.83 -6.83
CA GLY A 58 -19.94 -4.39 -8.14
C GLY A 58 -19.60 -5.88 -8.12
N VAL A 59 -19.83 -6.56 -9.26
CA VAL A 59 -19.79 -8.03 -9.38
C VAL A 59 -18.39 -8.62 -9.15
N LYS A 60 -17.31 -7.94 -9.58
CA LYS A 60 -15.95 -8.48 -9.55
C LYS A 60 -15.31 -8.51 -8.15
N PHE A 61 -15.73 -7.62 -7.25
CA PHE A 61 -15.21 -7.51 -5.89
C PHE A 61 -16.35 -7.37 -4.88
N HIS A 62 -17.47 -8.05 -5.17
CA HIS A 62 -18.71 -7.88 -4.43
C HIS A 62 -18.51 -8.14 -2.94
N GLY A 63 -18.90 -7.18 -2.12
CA GLY A 63 -18.83 -7.27 -0.67
C GLY A 63 -17.47 -6.91 -0.07
N SER A 64 -16.45 -6.59 -0.87
CA SER A 64 -15.20 -6.05 -0.35
C SER A 64 -15.43 -4.75 0.40
N THR A 65 -14.74 -4.56 1.52
CA THR A 65 -14.87 -3.36 2.34
C THR A 65 -13.59 -2.55 2.34
N TYR A 66 -13.74 -1.23 2.39
CA TYR A 66 -12.66 -0.27 2.58
C TYR A 66 -12.79 0.29 3.98
N ASP A 67 -11.82 -0.04 4.81
CA ASP A 67 -11.85 0.24 6.24
C ASP A 67 -10.64 1.05 6.65
N ILE A 68 -10.80 2.00 7.56
CA ILE A 68 -9.66 2.68 8.17
C ILE A 68 -9.43 2.18 9.59
N GLU A 69 -8.18 2.09 10.01
CA GLU A 69 -7.84 1.77 11.40
C GLU A 69 -7.87 3.07 12.24
N LYS A 70 -8.83 3.14 13.17
CA LYS A 70 -9.12 4.37 13.91
C LYS A 70 -7.99 4.79 14.87
N GLN A 71 -7.32 3.83 15.51
CA GLN A 71 -6.34 4.12 16.56
C GLN A 71 -5.02 4.65 16.00
N THR A 72 -4.73 4.42 14.73
CA THR A 72 -3.54 4.85 14.01
C THR A 72 -3.79 6.06 13.11
N LEU A 73 -5.04 6.49 12.92
CA LEU A 73 -5.38 7.73 12.23
C LEU A 73 -4.76 8.93 12.98
N ARG A 74 -3.92 9.69 12.28
CA ARG A 74 -3.28 10.92 12.76
C ARG A 74 -3.60 12.04 11.79
N TYR A 75 -3.73 13.26 12.32
CA TYR A 75 -3.87 14.46 11.51
C TYR A 75 -2.84 15.49 11.99
N LYS A 76 -2.17 16.18 11.05
CA LYS A 76 -1.25 17.27 11.36
C LYS A 76 -0.99 18.11 10.11
N ASN A 77 -1.04 19.44 10.25
CA ASN A 77 -0.67 20.38 9.19
C ASN A 77 -1.39 20.13 7.85
N GLY A 78 -2.69 19.81 7.87
CA GLY A 78 -3.46 19.51 6.65
C GLY A 78 -3.32 18.08 6.13
N TYR A 79 -2.48 17.24 6.76
CA TYR A 79 -2.28 15.86 6.33
C TYR A 79 -2.88 14.88 7.32
N ALA A 80 -3.67 13.94 6.81
CA ALA A 80 -4.05 12.74 7.55
C ALA A 80 -3.12 11.58 7.17
N THR A 81 -2.64 10.84 8.16
CA THR A 81 -1.88 9.60 7.96
C THR A 81 -2.62 8.46 8.65
N PHE A 82 -2.86 7.36 7.94
CA PHE A 82 -3.68 6.25 8.45
C PHE A 82 -3.39 4.95 7.69
N PHE A 83 -3.85 3.84 8.25
CA PHE A 83 -3.91 2.56 7.54
C PHE A 83 -5.30 2.36 6.93
N LEU A 84 -5.33 2.03 5.65
CA LEU A 84 -6.52 1.65 4.89
C LEU A 84 -6.45 0.16 4.59
N ARG A 85 -7.44 -0.60 5.01
CA ARG A 85 -7.61 -2.00 4.64
C ARG A 85 -8.66 -2.12 3.53
N ILE A 86 -8.34 -2.90 2.50
CA ILE A 86 -9.32 -3.48 1.60
C ILE A 86 -9.45 -4.95 1.96
N ALA A 87 -10.59 -5.36 2.50
CA ALA A 87 -10.85 -6.74 2.89
C ALA A 87 -11.67 -7.45 1.80
N TYR A 88 -11.25 -8.64 1.42
CA TYR A 88 -11.89 -9.46 0.38
C TYR A 88 -12.57 -10.65 1.04
N PRO A 89 -13.91 -10.78 0.92
CA PRO A 89 -14.66 -11.80 1.64
C PRO A 89 -14.57 -13.21 1.00
N TRP A 90 -14.07 -13.33 -0.22
CA TRP A 90 -14.10 -14.58 -1.00
C TRP A 90 -12.71 -15.13 -1.25
N LYS A 91 -12.57 -16.46 -1.14
CA LYS A 91 -11.31 -17.21 -1.31
C LYS A 91 -10.94 -17.49 -2.77
N ASP A 92 -11.66 -16.91 -3.73
CA ASP A 92 -11.40 -17.09 -5.16
C ASP A 92 -10.11 -16.38 -5.61
N GLN A 93 -9.48 -15.63 -4.69
CA GLN A 93 -8.16 -15.03 -4.82
C GLN A 93 -7.25 -15.60 -3.73
N ASP A 94 -5.96 -15.75 -4.00
CA ASP A 94 -5.00 -16.25 -2.99
C ASP A 94 -4.66 -15.20 -1.91
N PHE A 95 -5.47 -14.17 -1.69
CA PHE A 95 -5.27 -13.13 -0.69
C PHE A 95 -6.59 -12.68 -0.05
N SER A 96 -6.54 -12.34 1.24
CA SER A 96 -7.71 -12.00 2.05
C SER A 96 -7.88 -10.49 2.26
N GLN A 97 -6.77 -9.75 2.24
CA GLN A 97 -6.79 -8.32 2.46
C GLN A 97 -5.52 -7.66 1.94
N VAL A 98 -5.64 -6.38 1.62
CA VAL A 98 -4.51 -5.50 1.36
C VAL A 98 -4.60 -4.32 2.31
N ILE A 99 -3.50 -4.00 2.99
CA ILE A 99 -3.41 -2.89 3.93
C ILE A 99 -2.42 -1.86 3.38
N TYR A 100 -2.90 -0.66 3.14
CA TYR A 100 -2.12 0.48 2.68
C TYR A 100 -1.80 1.40 3.85
N HIS A 101 -0.56 1.87 3.93
CA HIS A 101 -0.23 3.06 4.71
C HIS A 101 -0.42 4.27 3.82
N VAL A 102 -1.27 5.21 4.24
CA VAL A 102 -1.76 6.30 3.38
C VAL A 102 -1.44 7.64 4.02
N ARG A 103 -0.99 8.59 3.20
CA ARG A 103 -0.97 10.02 3.54
C ARG A 103 -1.93 10.76 2.63
N MET A 104 -2.92 11.41 3.22
CA MET A 104 -3.92 12.22 2.53
C MET A 104 -3.68 13.69 2.79
N ASP A 105 -3.59 14.48 1.72
CA ASP A 105 -3.69 15.93 1.73
C ASP A 105 -5.17 16.30 1.75
N VAL A 106 -5.69 16.57 2.94
CA VAL A 106 -7.14 16.76 3.15
C VAL A 106 -7.65 18.02 2.47
N PRO A 107 -6.98 19.20 2.58
CA PRO A 107 -7.42 20.42 1.91
C PRO A 107 -7.39 20.34 0.39
N ASN A 108 -6.36 19.72 -0.18
CA ASN A 108 -6.19 19.65 -1.64
C ASN A 108 -6.81 18.41 -2.27
N LYS A 109 -7.45 17.55 -1.48
CA LYS A 109 -8.11 16.31 -1.93
C LYS A 109 -7.16 15.43 -2.74
N LYS A 110 -5.94 15.22 -2.22
CA LYS A 110 -4.93 14.33 -2.83
C LYS A 110 -4.54 13.22 -1.87
N VAL A 111 -4.08 12.11 -2.42
CA VAL A 111 -3.67 10.93 -1.66
C VAL A 111 -2.34 10.39 -2.16
N GLN A 112 -1.52 9.91 -1.22
CA GLN A 112 -0.28 9.22 -1.46
C GLN A 112 -0.30 7.88 -0.73
N THR A 113 -0.02 6.80 -1.46
CA THR A 113 0.26 5.50 -0.85
C THR A 113 1.72 5.50 -0.40
N LEU A 114 1.96 5.32 0.89
CA LEU A 114 3.30 5.23 1.46
C LEU A 114 3.84 3.80 1.38
N SER A 115 3.00 2.81 1.70
CA SER A 115 3.29 1.39 1.53
C SER A 115 2.03 0.58 1.34
N MET A 116 2.21 -0.68 0.94
CA MET A 116 1.16 -1.67 0.78
C MET A 116 1.65 -3.01 1.33
N THR A 117 0.78 -3.72 2.04
CA THR A 117 1.01 -5.09 2.50
C THR A 117 -0.17 -5.98 2.13
N GLU A 118 0.10 -7.07 1.44
CA GLU A 118 -0.89 -8.09 1.06
C GLU A 118 -0.81 -9.27 2.01
N TYR A 119 -1.97 -9.79 2.42
CA TYR A 119 -2.07 -10.93 3.32
C TYR A 119 -2.86 -12.07 2.67
N ASP A 120 -2.43 -13.31 2.90
CA ASP A 120 -3.21 -14.49 2.57
C ASP A 120 -4.35 -14.74 3.57
N PHE A 121 -5.14 -15.80 3.37
CA PHE A 121 -6.23 -16.18 4.27
C PHE A 121 -5.76 -16.76 5.61
N ASP A 122 -4.49 -17.17 5.72
CA ASP A 122 -3.87 -17.59 6.98
C ASP A 122 -3.31 -16.39 7.77
N GLY A 123 -3.42 -15.17 7.22
CA GLY A 123 -2.90 -13.95 7.81
C GLY A 123 -1.39 -13.78 7.64
N LYS A 124 -0.74 -14.55 6.77
CA LYS A 124 0.68 -14.38 6.44
C LYS A 124 0.84 -13.31 5.38
N ILE A 125 1.95 -12.57 5.47
CA ILE A 125 2.30 -11.56 4.47
C ILE A 125 2.74 -12.27 3.18
N LYS A 126 2.07 -11.96 2.07
CA LYS A 126 2.48 -12.40 0.73
C LYS A 126 3.41 -11.40 0.08
N ASN A 127 3.11 -10.12 0.24
CA ASN A 127 3.84 -9.04 -0.38
C ASN A 127 3.86 -7.82 0.55
N HIS A 128 4.97 -7.10 0.53
CA HIS A 128 5.08 -5.78 1.14
C HIS A 128 5.94 -4.91 0.24
N GLY A 129 5.44 -3.73 -0.08
CA GLY A 129 6.08 -2.84 -1.02
C GLY A 129 5.96 -1.38 -0.63
N ARG A 130 6.94 -0.61 -1.08
CA ARG A 130 6.89 0.86 -1.06
C ARG A 130 5.78 1.33 -1.99
N GLY A 131 5.05 2.34 -1.53
CA GLY A 131 4.04 3.01 -2.34
C GLY A 131 4.65 4.05 -3.28
N SER A 132 3.81 4.96 -3.77
CA SER A 132 4.23 6.00 -4.70
C SER A 132 4.80 7.22 -4.00
N THR A 133 5.79 7.87 -4.62
CA THR A 133 6.25 9.20 -4.22
C THR A 133 5.27 10.31 -4.62
N GLU A 134 4.37 10.01 -5.55
CA GLU A 134 3.44 10.98 -6.12
C GLU A 134 2.13 11.05 -5.34
N ARG A 135 1.55 12.25 -5.32
CA ARG A 135 0.21 12.50 -4.79
C ARG A 135 -0.79 12.54 -5.94
N ALA A 136 -1.68 11.58 -5.98
CA ALA A 136 -2.77 11.53 -6.96
C ALA A 136 -3.99 12.32 -6.45
N PRO A 137 -4.76 12.97 -7.34
CA PRO A 137 -6.06 13.52 -6.97
C PRO A 137 -7.03 12.40 -6.56
N ILE A 138 -7.84 12.65 -5.53
CA ILE A 138 -8.94 11.75 -5.17
C ILE A 138 -10.14 12.07 -6.06
N LEU A 139 -10.47 11.13 -6.94
CA LEU A 139 -11.59 11.26 -7.88
C LEU A 139 -12.95 11.17 -7.15
N PRO A 140 -13.97 11.92 -7.61
CA PRO A 140 -15.32 11.83 -7.03
C PRO A 140 -15.92 10.43 -7.18
N ASP A 141 -16.85 10.09 -6.31
CA ASP A 141 -17.62 8.83 -6.34
C ASP A 141 -16.78 7.54 -6.30
N THR A 142 -15.54 7.65 -5.77
CA THR A 142 -14.66 6.51 -5.52
C THR A 142 -14.69 6.11 -4.04
N PRO A 143 -14.24 4.89 -3.68
CA PRO A 143 -14.06 4.53 -2.28
C PRO A 143 -13.17 5.53 -1.51
N MET A 144 -12.13 6.05 -2.16
CA MET A 144 -11.27 7.06 -1.54
C MET A 144 -11.93 8.43 -1.36
N ASP A 145 -12.94 8.77 -2.16
CA ASP A 145 -13.76 9.95 -1.93
C ASP A 145 -14.58 9.85 -0.64
N GLN A 146 -15.10 8.65 -0.34
CA GLN A 146 -15.82 8.39 0.92
C GLN A 146 -14.88 8.47 2.13
N VAL A 147 -13.67 7.91 2.00
CA VAL A 147 -12.63 8.01 3.04
C VAL A 147 -12.26 9.48 3.28
N HIS A 148 -12.08 10.27 2.22
CA HIS A 148 -11.81 11.70 2.32
C HIS A 148 -12.94 12.45 3.02
N ARG A 149 -14.20 12.21 2.63
CA ARG A 149 -15.38 12.84 3.26
C ARG A 149 -15.44 12.56 4.76
N TYR A 150 -15.21 11.32 5.17
CA TYR A 150 -15.16 10.95 6.58
C TYR A 150 -14.05 11.71 7.32
N ILE A 151 -12.80 11.62 6.84
CA ILE A 151 -11.65 12.27 7.50
C ILE A 151 -11.83 13.78 7.57
N LYS A 152 -12.29 14.41 6.49
CA LYS A 152 -12.58 15.84 6.46
C LYS A 152 -13.66 16.19 7.48
N GLY A 153 -14.74 15.41 7.59
CA GLY A 153 -15.79 15.61 8.59
C GLY A 153 -15.28 15.51 10.03
N GLU A 154 -14.36 14.58 10.31
CA GLU A 154 -13.73 14.45 11.63
C GLU A 154 -12.81 15.64 11.96
N VAL A 155 -12.09 16.17 10.97
CA VAL A 155 -11.25 17.38 11.10
C VAL A 155 -12.13 18.61 11.33
N ASP A 156 -13.15 18.82 10.49
CA ASP A 156 -14.06 19.96 10.59
C ASP A 156 -14.81 19.97 11.93
N ALA A 157 -15.13 18.79 12.47
CA ALA A 157 -15.76 18.63 13.78
C ALA A 157 -14.76 18.73 14.96
N GLY A 158 -13.47 18.94 14.69
CA GLY A 158 -12.43 19.08 15.72
C GLY A 158 -12.10 17.79 16.48
N ARG A 159 -12.51 16.63 15.97
CA ARG A 159 -12.21 15.30 16.56
C ARG A 159 -10.85 14.76 16.16
N LEU A 160 -10.29 15.26 15.05
CA LEU A 160 -8.90 15.05 14.63
C LEU A 160 -8.13 16.37 14.70
N LYS A 161 -6.96 16.35 15.36
CA LYS A 161 -6.10 17.53 15.58
C LYS A 161 -4.64 17.18 15.30
#